data_AF-A0A950MZF3-F1
#
_entry.id   AF-A0A950MZF3-F1
#
_cell.length_a   1.000
_cell.length_b   1.000
_cell.length_c   1.000
_cell.angle_alpha   90.00
_cell.angle_beta   90.00
_cell.angle_gamma   90.00
#
_symmetry.space_group_name_H-M   'P 1'
#
loop_
_entity.id
_entity.type
_entity.pdbx_description
1 polymer ?
#
loop_
_entity_poly.entity_id
_entity_poly.type
_entity_poly.pdbx_seq_one_letter_code
_entity_poly.pdbx_strand_id
1 'polypeptide(L)'
;INIYSQIGLVTLIGLISKHGILMVDFANRLQETRGYSRRGAIEEAAAVRLRPILMTTAAMVVGMAPLIFAHGAGAVSRFNIGVTIFFGMAIGTLFTLFVTPAVYTFLARDHAAAMAKEKALGHLKEEPERAQEDAEQKEDAH
;
A
#
# COMPACT_ATOMS: atom_id res chain seq x y z
N ILE A 1 19.50 18.95 18.26
CA ILE A 1 19.23 17.53 17.93
C ILE A 1 19.64 16.68 19.14
N ASN A 2 18.72 15.88 19.69
CA ASN A 2 18.93 15.01 20.86
C ASN A 2 18.84 13.54 20.41
N ILE A 3 19.61 12.63 21.04
CA ILE A 3 19.56 11.18 20.78
C ILE A 3 18.14 10.59 20.89
N TYR A 4 17.32 11.08 21.83
CA TYR A 4 15.93 10.63 21.98
C TYR A 4 15.05 11.00 20.78
N SER A 5 15.26 12.19 20.21
CA SER A 5 14.57 12.60 18.98
C SER A 5 15.06 11.80 17.77
N GLN A 6 16.35 11.46 17.70
CA GLN A 6 16.88 10.60 16.63
C GLN A 6 16.26 9.20 16.68
N ILE A 7 16.18 8.59 17.86
CA ILE A 7 15.53 7.28 18.05
C ILE A 7 14.04 7.36 17.67
N GLY A 8 13.36 8.44 18.06
CA GLY A 8 11.97 8.71 17.65
C GLY A 8 11.80 8.77 16.14
N LEU A 9 12.70 9.49 15.44
CA LEU A 9 12.70 9.56 13.98
C LEU A 9 12.92 8.19 13.32
N VAL A 10 13.86 7.38 13.81
CA VAL A 10 14.11 6.02 13.27
C VAL A 10 12.87 5.13 13.45
N THR A 11 12.21 5.24 14.59
CA THR A 11 10.97 4.50 14.88
C THR A 11 9.84 4.92 13.92
N LEU A 12 9.73 6.23 13.65
CA LEU A 12 8.76 6.76 12.68
C LEU A 12 9.00 6.24 11.26
N ILE A 13 10.26 6.16 10.81
CA ILE A 13 10.58 5.60 9.49
C ILE A 13 9.98 4.20 9.35
N GLY A 14 10.18 3.32 10.34
CA GLY A 14 9.64 1.96 10.31
C GLY A 14 8.10 1.91 10.32
N LEU A 15 7.47 2.73 11.17
CA LEU A 15 6.01 2.77 11.29
C LEU A 15 5.32 3.29 10.04
N ILE A 16 5.80 4.43 9.52
CA ILE A 16 5.26 5.05 8.31
C ILE A 16 5.49 4.14 7.11
N SER A 17 6.69 3.56 7.00
CA SER A 17 7.01 2.61 5.92
C SER A 17 6.11 1.38 5.95
N LYS A 18 5.81 0.83 7.14
CA LYS A 18 4.89 -0.30 7.30
C LYS A 18 3.49 0.03 6.78
N HIS A 19 2.98 1.23 7.05
CA HIS A 19 1.67 1.64 6.54
C HIS A 19 1.69 1.86 5.02
N GLY A 20 2.76 2.47 4.49
CA GLY A 20 2.93 2.68 3.05
C GLY A 20 3.04 1.39 2.25
N ILE A 21 3.94 0.47 2.64
CA ILE A 21 4.14 -0.80 1.95
C ILE A 21 2.85 -1.63 1.93
N LEU A 22 2.12 -1.68 3.04
CA LEU A 22 0.86 -2.41 3.14
C LEU A 22 -0.26 -1.83 2.26
N MET A 23 -0.26 -0.52 2.04
CA MET A 23 -1.21 0.13 1.12
C MET A 23 -0.90 -0.23 -0.33
N VAL A 24 0.36 -0.11 -0.73
CA VAL A 24 0.84 -0.45 -2.08
C VAL A 24 0.63 -1.92 -2.39
N ASP A 25 0.97 -2.80 -1.46
CA ASP A 25 0.77 -4.25 -1.59
C ASP A 25 -0.71 -4.61 -1.78
N PHE A 26 -1.60 -3.98 -1.01
CA PHE A 26 -3.04 -4.20 -1.16
C PHE A 26 -3.56 -3.71 -2.52
N ALA A 27 -3.07 -2.55 -3.00
CA ALA A 27 -3.40 -2.04 -4.32
C ALA A 27 -2.89 -2.98 -5.44
N ASN A 28 -1.66 -3.48 -5.35
CA ASN A 28 -1.14 -4.46 -6.31
C ASN A 28 -2.01 -5.72 -6.34
N ARG A 29 -2.33 -6.25 -5.16
CA ARG A 29 -3.20 -7.43 -5.03
C ARG A 29 -4.59 -7.19 -5.60
N LEU A 30 -5.14 -5.98 -5.49
CA LEU A 30 -6.41 -5.58 -6.13
C LEU A 30 -6.32 -5.57 -7.66
N GLN A 31 -5.20 -5.11 -8.23
CA GLN A 31 -4.98 -5.21 -9.69
C GLN A 31 -4.88 -6.66 -10.15
N GLU A 32 -4.08 -7.48 -9.45
CA GLU A 32 -3.82 -8.86 -9.83
C GLU A 32 -5.05 -9.77 -9.66
N THR A 33 -5.75 -9.67 -8.53
CA THR A 33 -6.85 -10.62 -8.21
C THR A 33 -8.20 -10.17 -8.72
N ARG A 34 -8.43 -8.85 -8.83
CA ARG A 34 -9.72 -8.29 -9.25
C ARG A 34 -9.68 -7.54 -10.57
N GLY A 35 -8.51 -7.43 -11.20
CA GLY A 35 -8.35 -6.73 -12.49
C GLY A 35 -8.58 -5.21 -12.42
N TYR A 36 -8.47 -4.61 -11.23
CA TYR A 36 -8.70 -3.17 -11.07
C TYR A 36 -7.66 -2.36 -11.84
N SER A 37 -8.06 -1.24 -12.43
CA SER A 37 -7.11 -0.26 -12.95
C SER A 37 -6.25 0.31 -11.82
N ARG A 38 -5.04 0.80 -12.12
CA ARG A 38 -4.12 1.36 -11.12
C ARG A 38 -4.78 2.37 -10.18
N ARG A 39 -5.62 3.25 -10.75
CA ARG A 39 -6.32 4.28 -10.00
C ARG A 39 -7.44 3.71 -9.11
N GLY A 40 -8.26 2.81 -9.65
CA GLY A 40 -9.31 2.16 -8.87
C GLY A 40 -8.73 1.30 -7.74
N ALA A 41 -7.62 0.61 -7.98
CA ALA A 41 -6.97 -0.24 -7.00
C ALA A 41 -6.44 0.54 -5.81
N ILE A 42 -5.80 1.70 -6.05
CA ILE A 42 -5.24 2.51 -4.97
C ILE A 42 -6.30 3.30 -4.20
N GLU A 43 -7.39 3.72 -4.86
CA GLU A 43 -8.54 4.35 -4.21
C GLU A 43 -9.20 3.36 -3.22
N GLU A 44 -9.46 2.12 -3.66
CA GLU A 44 -10.02 1.07 -2.80
C GLU A 44 -9.04 0.67 -1.68
N ALA A 45 -7.75 0.54 -1.99
CA ALA A 45 -6.74 0.23 -1.00
C ALA A 45 -6.63 1.32 0.06
N ALA A 46 -6.70 2.59 -0.33
CA ALA A 46 -6.72 3.71 0.60
C ALA A 46 -7.95 3.66 1.51
N ALA A 47 -9.14 3.39 0.97
CA ALA A 47 -10.39 3.31 1.74
C ALA A 47 -10.35 2.19 2.80
N VAL A 48 -9.89 0.99 2.43
CA VAL A 48 -9.81 -0.16 3.34
C VAL A 48 -8.74 0.06 4.43
N ARG A 49 -7.62 0.71 4.09
CA ARG A 49 -6.51 0.94 5.01
C ARG A 49 -6.68 2.17 5.89
N LEU A 50 -7.52 3.13 5.50
CA LEU A 50 -7.75 4.37 6.24
C LEU A 50 -8.14 4.09 7.70
N ARG A 51 -9.08 3.15 7.92
CA ARG A 51 -9.52 2.77 9.27
C ARG A 51 -8.36 2.22 10.13
N PRO A 52 -7.61 1.18 9.68
CA PRO A 52 -6.41 0.72 10.37
C PRO A 52 -5.36 1.80 10.63
N ILE A 53 -5.04 2.65 9.65
CA ILE A 53 -4.03 3.70 9.79
C ILE A 53 -4.45 4.73 10.84
N LEU A 54 -5.71 5.16 10.82
CA LEU A 54 -6.22 6.09 11.84
C LEU A 54 -6.27 5.44 13.22
N MET A 55 -6.61 4.16 13.31
CA MET A 55 -6.62 3.42 14.57
C MET A 55 -5.22 3.38 15.21
N THR A 56 -4.17 3.10 14.43
CA THR A 56 -2.80 3.06 14.96
C THR A 56 -2.30 4.45 15.34
N THR A 57 -2.59 5.47 14.52
CA THR A 57 -2.21 6.85 14.81
C THR A 57 -2.92 7.36 16.06
N ALA A 58 -4.21 7.08 16.23
CA ALA A 58 -4.94 7.43 17.45
C ALA A 58 -4.37 6.72 18.69
N ALA A 59 -4.08 5.42 18.59
CA ALA A 59 -3.50 4.65 19.68
C ALA A 59 -2.12 5.20 20.11
N MET A 60 -1.28 5.57 19.14
CA MET A 60 0.01 6.23 19.42
C MET A 60 -0.16 7.58 20.11
N VAL A 61 -1.05 8.43 19.59
CA VAL A 61 -1.30 9.75 20.15
C VAL A 61 -1.77 9.64 21.60
N VAL A 62 -2.73 8.76 21.88
CA VAL A 62 -3.22 8.51 23.24
C VAL A 62 -2.13 7.92 24.12
N GLY A 63 -1.32 6.99 23.60
CA GLY A 63 -0.20 6.40 24.34
C GLY A 63 0.92 7.39 24.68
N MET A 64 1.15 8.38 23.82
CA MET A 64 2.18 9.41 24.03
C MET A 64 1.68 10.61 24.84
N ALA A 65 0.37 10.85 24.90
CA ALA A 65 -0.21 11.94 25.68
C ALA A 65 0.31 11.98 27.13
N PRO A 66 0.26 10.90 27.95
CA PRO A 66 0.76 10.96 29.32
C PRO A 66 2.27 11.20 29.41
N LEU A 67 3.05 10.75 28.42
CA LEU A 67 4.50 10.98 28.37
C LEU A 67 4.86 12.45 28.15
N ILE A 68 4.03 13.17 27.40
CA ILE A 68 4.22 14.60 27.10
C ILE A 68 3.83 15.47 28.31
N PHE A 69 2.79 15.08 29.06
CA PHE A 69 2.33 15.84 30.24
C PHE A 69 3.01 15.43 31.56
N ALA A 70 3.79 14.35 31.58
CA ALA A 70 4.46 13.87 32.79
C ALA A 70 5.62 14.80 33.20
N HIS A 71 5.67 15.12 34.49
CA HIS A 71 6.73 15.91 35.11
C HIS A 71 7.58 15.02 36.04
N GLY A 72 8.87 15.33 36.19
CA GLY A 72 9.79 14.61 37.07
C GLY A 72 11.13 14.25 36.41
N ALA A 73 11.90 13.35 37.04
CA ALA A 73 13.19 12.92 36.52
C ALA A 73 13.07 12.33 35.10
N GLY A 74 13.95 12.75 34.20
CA GLY A 74 13.91 12.33 32.79
C GLY A 74 12.69 12.82 32.00
N ALA A 75 11.92 13.80 32.50
CA ALA A 75 10.78 14.37 31.78
C ALA A 75 11.20 14.97 30.43
N VAL A 76 12.32 15.69 30.37
CA VAL A 76 12.84 16.29 29.12
C VAL A 76 13.11 15.21 28.07
N SER A 77 13.68 14.07 28.45
CA SER A 77 13.94 12.96 27.53
C SER A 77 12.66 12.34 26.98
N ARG A 78 11.68 12.07 27.86
CA ARG A 78 10.36 11.52 27.51
C ARG A 78 9.54 12.47 26.65
N PHE A 79 9.58 13.75 26.97
CA PHE A 79 8.96 14.81 26.19
C PHE A 79 9.54 14.87 24.77
N ASN A 80 10.87 14.87 24.64
CA ASN A 80 11.53 14.94 23.34
C ASN A 80 11.14 13.78 22.40
N ILE A 81 11.14 12.54 22.90
CA ILE A 81 10.73 11.38 22.09
C ILE A 81 9.22 11.38 21.82
N GLY A 82 8.40 11.71 22.83
CA GLY A 82 6.94 11.74 22.72
C GLY A 82 6.45 12.76 21.70
N VAL A 83 6.96 13.99 21.75
CA VAL A 83 6.64 15.06 20.78
C VAL A 83 7.11 14.68 19.38
N THR A 84 8.31 14.12 19.24
CA THR A 84 8.83 13.69 17.93
C THR A 84 7.90 12.67 17.29
N ILE A 85 7.50 11.63 18.03
CA ILE A 85 6.59 10.59 17.54
C ILE A 85 5.19 11.16 17.27
N PHE A 86 4.65 11.99 18.15
CA PHE A 86 3.32 12.59 17.99
C PHE A 86 3.20 13.38 16.68
N PHE A 87 4.08 14.36 16.47
CA PHE A 87 4.03 15.18 15.26
C PHE A 87 4.44 14.40 14.02
N GLY A 88 5.47 13.55 14.15
CA GLY A 88 5.94 12.72 13.05
C GLY A 88 4.89 11.73 12.57
N MET A 89 4.11 11.15 13.47
CA MET A 89 3.03 10.23 13.10
C MET A 89 1.86 10.99 12.48
N ALA A 90 1.48 12.15 13.02
CA ALA A 90 0.40 12.96 12.47
C ALA A 90 0.70 13.40 11.03
N ILE A 91 1.89 13.97 10.80
CA ILE A 91 2.35 14.41 9.47
C ILE A 91 2.59 13.20 8.58
N GLY A 92 3.26 12.16 9.08
CA GLY A 92 3.57 10.95 8.35
C GLY A 92 2.33 10.22 7.86
N THR A 93 1.29 10.14 8.68
CA THR A 93 -0.02 9.57 8.30
C THR A 93 -0.63 10.33 7.14
N LEU A 94 -0.62 11.67 7.20
CA LEU A 94 -1.13 12.52 6.13
C LEU A 94 -0.33 12.29 4.84
N PHE A 95 1.00 12.27 4.94
CA PHE A 95 1.87 11.95 3.82
C PHE A 95 1.57 10.56 3.23
N THR A 96 1.42 9.52 4.04
CA THR A 96 1.08 8.19 3.54
C THR A 96 -0.29 8.16 2.86
N LEU A 97 -1.30 8.84 3.40
CA LEU A 97 -2.65 8.83 2.81
C LEU A 97 -2.77 9.63 1.51
N PHE A 98 -1.93 10.65 1.29
CA PHE A 98 -2.02 11.49 0.09
C PHE A 98 -0.88 11.25 -0.89
N VAL A 99 0.36 11.16 -0.42
CA VAL A 99 1.55 11.01 -1.26
C VAL A 99 1.69 9.59 -1.77
N THR A 100 1.45 8.56 -0.93
CA THR A 100 1.58 7.17 -1.40
C THR A 100 0.58 6.86 -2.53
N PRO A 101 -0.71 7.26 -2.46
CA PRO A 101 -1.62 7.06 -3.58
C PRO A 101 -1.22 7.82 -4.84
N ALA A 102 -0.82 9.09 -4.69
CA ALA A 102 -0.36 9.90 -5.82
C ALA A 102 0.84 9.24 -6.52
N VAL A 103 1.90 8.91 -5.77
CA VAL A 103 3.11 8.26 -6.30
C VAL A 103 2.76 6.93 -6.94
N TYR A 104 1.86 6.13 -6.34
CA TYR A 104 1.40 4.88 -6.92
C TYR A 104 0.73 5.09 -8.29
N THR A 105 -0.17 6.07 -8.43
CA THR A 105 -0.81 6.34 -9.74
C THR A 105 0.19 6.74 -10.83
N PHE A 106 1.28 7.44 -10.47
CA PHE A 106 2.33 7.83 -11.41
C PHE A 106 3.29 6.69 -11.75
N LEU A 107 3.73 5.90 -10.76
CA LEU A 107 4.81 4.92 -10.92
C LEU A 107 4.32 3.48 -11.17
N ALA A 108 3.12 3.11 -10.71
CA ALA A 108 2.67 1.72 -10.83
C ALA A 108 2.54 1.34 -12.30
N ARG A 109 3.00 0.14 -12.67
CA ARG A 109 2.70 -0.45 -13.98
C ARG A 109 1.27 -0.96 -14.01
N ASP A 110 0.64 -0.90 -15.18
CA ASP A 110 -0.74 -1.31 -15.35
C ASP A 110 -0.82 -2.84 -15.47
N HIS A 111 -0.96 -3.53 -14.33
CA HIS A 111 -0.99 -4.99 -14.31
C HIS A 111 -2.32 -5.50 -14.90
N ALA A 112 -3.40 -4.72 -14.82
CA ALA A 112 -4.66 -5.03 -15.46
C ALA A 112 -4.56 -5.03 -17.00
N ALA A 113 -3.86 -4.05 -17.58
CA ALA A 113 -3.62 -4.02 -19.02
C ALA A 113 -2.75 -5.20 -19.50
N ALA A 114 -1.76 -5.62 -18.69
CA ALA A 114 -0.93 -6.79 -18.99
C ALA A 114 -1.76 -8.10 -18.99
N MET A 115 -2.61 -8.31 -17.97
CA MET A 115 -3.49 -9.47 -17.89
C MET A 115 -4.54 -9.50 -19.01
N ALA A 116 -5.11 -8.34 -19.37
CA ALA A 116 -6.05 -8.24 -20.49
C ALA A 116 -5.38 -8.60 -21.82
N LYS A 117 -4.12 -8.17 -22.02
CA LYS A 117 -3.33 -8.50 -23.20
C LYS A 117 -3.00 -9.99 -23.26
N GLU A 118 -2.66 -10.61 -22.14
CA GLU A 118 -2.38 -12.05 -22.06
C GLU A 118 -3.62 -12.89 -22.35
N LYS A 119 -4.77 -12.53 -21.77
CA LYS A 119 -6.05 -13.19 -22.05
C LYS A 119 -6.46 -13.07 -23.52
N ALA A 120 -6.30 -11.88 -24.11
CA ALA A 120 -6.57 -11.68 -25.54
C ALA A 120 -5.63 -12.49 -26.43
N LEU A 121 -4.34 -12.58 -26.07
CA LEU A 121 -3.35 -13.37 -26.80
C LEU A 121 -3.60 -14.89 -26.69
N GLY A 122 -4.13 -15.35 -25.55
CA GLY A 122 -4.55 -16.74 -25.36
C GLY A 122 -5.72 -17.13 -26.26
N HIS A 123 -6.77 -16.29 -26.31
CA HIS A 123 -7.92 -16.54 -27.19
C HIS A 123 -7.53 -16.55 -28.69
N LEU A 124 -6.58 -15.70 -29.10
CA LEU A 124 -6.08 -15.66 -30.48
C LEU A 124 -5.22 -16.89 -30.86
N LYS A 125 -4.67 -17.61 -29.89
CA LYS A 125 -3.94 -18.86 -30.14
C LYS A 125 -4.88 -20.06 -30.20
N GLU A 126 -5.98 -20.06 -29.45
CA GLU A 126 -6.94 -21.17 -29.44
C GLU A 126 -7.84 -21.23 -30.69
N GLU A 127 -8.18 -20.10 -31.32
CA GLU A 127 -8.97 -20.10 -32.57
C GLU A 127 -8.33 -20.86 -33.73
N PRO A 128 -7.05 -20.64 -34.09
CA PRO A 128 -6.40 -21.40 -35.16
C PRO A 128 -6.12 -22.85 -34.77
N GLU A 129 -5.88 -23.15 -33.50
CA GLU A 129 -5.60 -24.52 -33.00
C GLU A 129 -6.86 -25.40 -33.05
N ARG A 130 -8.02 -24.88 -32.61
CA ARG A 130 -9.31 -25.59 -32.78
C ARG A 130 -9.71 -25.73 -34.25
N ALA A 131 -9.44 -24.71 -35.07
CA ALA A 131 -9.72 -24.79 -36.49
C ALA A 131 -8.82 -25.80 -37.24
N GLN A 132 -7.62 -26.06 -36.72
CA GLN A 132 -6.70 -27.10 -37.21
C GLN A 132 -7.13 -28.50 -36.74
N GLU A 133 -7.48 -28.67 -35.46
CA GLU A 133 -8.03 -29.95 -34.94
C GLU A 133 -9.32 -30.35 -35.67
N ASP A 134 -10.24 -29.40 -35.90
CA ASP A 134 -11.48 -29.64 -36.62
C ASP A 134 -11.28 -29.99 -38.10
N ALA A 135 -10.15 -29.55 -38.70
CA ALA A 135 -9.79 -29.85 -40.08
C ALA A 135 -9.14 -31.24 -40.20
N GLU A 136 -8.23 -31.57 -39.29
CA GLU A 136 -7.53 -32.86 -39.21
C GLU A 136 -8.53 -34.00 -38.93
N GLN A 137 -9.50 -33.76 -38.03
CA GLN A 137 -10.52 -34.74 -37.67
C GLN A 137 -11.58 -34.97 -38.77
N LYS A 138 -11.72 -34.03 -39.72
CA LYS A 138 -12.54 -34.20 -40.93
C LYS A 138 -11.81 -34.93 -42.05
N GLU A 139 -10.48 -34.90 -42.06
CA GLU A 139 -9.65 -35.61 -43.02
C GLU A 139 -9.53 -37.10 -42.67
N ASP A 140 -9.48 -37.43 -41.37
CA ASP A 140 -9.46 -38.81 -40.86
C ASP A 140 -10.81 -39.54 -40.93
N ALA A 141 -11.91 -38.82 -41.16
CA ALA A 141 -13.26 -39.38 -41.25
C ALA A 141 -13.66 -39.82 -42.67
N HIS A 142 -12.75 -39.72 -43.65
CA HIS A 142 -12.98 -39.97 -45.06
C HIS A 142 -12.15 -41.15 -45.61
#